data_AF-A0A0F6U3N7-F1
#
_entry.id   AF-A0A0F6U3N7-F1
#
_cell.length_a   1.000
_cell.length_b   1.000
_cell.length_c   1.000
_cell.angle_alpha   90.00
_cell.angle_beta   90.00
_cell.angle_gamma   90.00
#
_symmetry.space_group_name_H-M   'P 1'
#
loop_
_entity.id
_entity.type
_entity.pdbx_description
1 polymer ?
#
loop_
_entity_poly.entity_id
_entity_poly.type
_entity_poly.pdbx_seq_one_letter_code
_entity_poly.pdbx_strand_id
1 'polypeptide(L)'
;MEYWSQVREIEASKLIFIDESGVNLALLRLYARALIGRRARGRKPQKRGRNISIISAISLEKVVASVNIYGAVDAVTFEGFILKEVLPKIKEGDCLLMDNAKIHLGEMVREIIEQEKARLIYLPPYSPEFSPIENFWSKVKAILRKLKARTYKDLIEGIELAML
;
A
#
# COMPACT_ATOMS: atom_id res chain seq x y z
N MET A 1 -11.99 6.77 -21.09
CA MET A 1 -13.00 7.83 -20.86
C MET A 1 -13.91 7.54 -19.67
N GLU A 2 -14.25 6.27 -19.41
CA GLU A 2 -15.24 5.87 -18.39
C GLU A 2 -14.81 6.06 -16.93
N TYR A 3 -13.54 5.82 -16.58
CA TYR A 3 -13.03 6.04 -15.22
C TYR A 3 -13.15 7.50 -14.75
N TRP A 4 -12.73 8.45 -15.61
CA TRP A 4 -12.79 9.87 -15.27
C TRP A 4 -14.22 10.37 -15.09
N SER A 5 -15.20 9.86 -15.85
CA SER A 5 -16.60 10.19 -15.60
C SER A 5 -17.10 9.70 -14.24
N GLN A 6 -16.57 8.60 -13.72
CA GLN A 6 -16.96 8.07 -12.40
C GLN A 6 -16.36 8.88 -11.25
N VAL A 7 -15.09 9.31 -11.38
CA VAL A 7 -14.35 9.91 -10.26
C VAL A 7 -14.42 11.44 -10.22
N ARG A 8 -14.61 12.12 -11.36
CA ARG A 8 -14.51 13.60 -11.44
C ARG A 8 -15.50 14.36 -10.54
N GLU A 9 -16.62 13.76 -10.18
CA GLU A 9 -17.68 14.39 -9.38
C GLU A 9 -17.56 14.01 -7.88
N ILE A 10 -16.61 13.15 -7.54
CA ILE A 10 -16.37 12.68 -6.19
C ILE A 10 -15.38 13.62 -5.51
N GLU A 11 -15.70 14.06 -4.29
CA GLU A 11 -14.79 14.86 -3.49
C GLU A 11 -13.53 14.06 -3.14
N ALA A 12 -12.34 14.65 -3.28
CA ALA A 12 -11.07 13.95 -3.05
C ALA A 12 -10.95 13.37 -1.62
N SER A 13 -11.60 13.99 -0.63
CA SER A 13 -11.65 13.52 0.76
C SER A 13 -12.41 12.19 0.93
N LYS A 14 -13.25 11.82 -0.05
CA LYS A 14 -14.04 10.58 -0.10
C LYS A 14 -13.33 9.42 -0.78
N LEU A 15 -12.17 9.67 -1.41
CA LEU A 15 -11.42 8.66 -2.12
C LEU A 15 -10.50 7.90 -1.15
N ILE A 16 -10.61 6.56 -1.16
CA ILE A 16 -9.77 5.65 -0.39
C ILE A 16 -9.06 4.71 -1.36
N PHE A 17 -7.74 4.83 -1.48
CA PHE A 17 -6.94 4.00 -2.37
C PHE A 17 -6.39 2.79 -1.62
N ILE A 18 -6.50 1.62 -2.21
CA ILE A 18 -6.11 0.33 -1.61
C ILE A 18 -5.17 -0.39 -2.58
N ASP A 19 -4.06 -0.88 -2.04
CA ASP A 19 -3.02 -1.58 -2.78
C ASP A 19 -2.06 -2.32 -1.84
N GLU A 20 -1.15 -3.10 -2.41
CA GLU A 20 -0.11 -3.85 -1.71
C GLU A 20 1.31 -3.46 -2.09
N SER A 21 2.22 -3.62 -1.13
CA SER A 21 3.64 -3.43 -1.37
C SER A 21 4.51 -4.46 -0.68
N GLY A 22 5.43 -5.05 -1.44
CA GLY A 22 6.46 -5.96 -0.91
C GLY A 22 7.68 -5.22 -0.35
N VAL A 23 8.12 -5.63 0.83
CA VAL A 23 9.39 -5.22 1.47
C VAL A 23 10.14 -6.43 2.04
N ASN A 24 11.46 -6.29 2.23
CA ASN A 24 12.30 -7.38 2.74
C ASN A 24 13.55 -6.83 3.44
N LEU A 25 14.31 -7.71 4.10
CA LEU A 25 15.49 -7.33 4.90
C LEU A 25 16.64 -6.75 4.06
N ALA A 26 16.67 -7.01 2.75
CA ALA A 26 17.65 -6.42 1.84
C ALA A 26 17.21 -5.07 1.24
N LEU A 27 16.14 -4.45 1.77
CA LEU A 27 15.74 -3.11 1.39
C LEU A 27 16.71 -2.06 1.99
N LEU A 28 17.54 -1.45 1.15
CA LEU A 28 18.50 -0.40 1.52
C LEU A 28 18.69 0.62 0.40
N ARG A 29 19.25 1.79 0.74
CA ARG A 29 19.69 2.79 -0.25
C ARG A 29 20.88 2.25 -1.06
N LEU A 30 20.78 2.30 -2.38
CA LEU A 30 21.84 1.88 -3.30
C LEU A 30 22.92 2.94 -3.49
N TYR A 31 22.57 4.21 -3.29
CA TYR A 31 23.46 5.34 -3.48
C TYR A 31 23.66 6.12 -2.19
N ALA A 32 24.86 6.66 -2.01
CA ALA A 32 25.24 7.52 -0.89
C ALA A 32 26.26 8.56 -1.37
N ARG A 33 26.36 9.68 -0.64
CA ARG A 33 27.32 10.75 -0.90
C ARG A 33 28.44 10.70 0.15
N ALA A 34 29.65 11.07 -0.26
CA ALA A 34 30.81 11.22 0.61
C ALA A 34 31.58 12.48 0.19
N LEU A 35 32.47 12.97 1.06
CA LEU A 35 33.37 14.07 0.73
C LEU A 35 34.28 13.71 -0.46
N ILE A 36 34.75 14.73 -1.18
CA ILE A 36 35.68 14.57 -2.29
C ILE A 36 36.92 13.79 -1.82
N GLY A 37 37.36 12.81 -2.61
CA GLY A 37 38.47 11.92 -2.28
C GLY A 37 38.11 10.78 -1.30
N ARG A 38 36.86 10.66 -0.84
CA ARG A 38 36.40 9.58 0.04
C ARG A 38 35.38 8.68 -0.66
N ARG A 39 35.50 7.36 -0.43
CA ARG A 39 34.51 6.38 -0.92
C ARG A 39 33.35 6.24 0.07
N ALA A 40 32.12 6.35 -0.40
CA ALA A 40 30.93 5.97 0.38
C ALA A 40 30.87 4.44 0.51
N ARG A 41 30.87 3.93 1.75
CA ARG A 41 30.80 2.49 2.05
C ARG A 41 29.43 2.14 2.65
N GLY A 42 28.91 0.96 2.30
CA GLY A 42 27.66 0.42 2.83
C GLY A 42 27.74 -1.09 2.96
N ARG A 43 26.90 -1.65 3.84
CA ARG A 43 26.74 -3.11 4.01
C ARG A 43 25.35 -3.52 3.53
N LYS A 44 25.29 -4.61 2.76
CA LYS A 44 24.06 -5.23 2.24
C LYS A 44 23.98 -6.68 2.73
N PRO A 45 22.81 -7.17 3.16
CA PRO A 45 22.61 -8.59 3.41
C PRO A 45 22.87 -9.43 2.16
N GLN A 46 23.54 -10.57 2.30
CA GLN A 46 23.81 -11.47 1.19
C GLN A 46 22.52 -12.09 0.63
N LYS A 47 21.58 -12.45 1.51
CA LYS A 47 20.25 -12.97 1.14
C LYS A 47 19.18 -11.90 1.32
N ARG A 48 18.15 -11.92 0.45
CA ARG A 48 17.00 -11.01 0.51
C ARG A 48 16.17 -11.16 1.78
N GLY A 49 16.11 -12.38 2.32
CA GLY A 49 15.13 -12.78 3.33
C GLY A 49 13.75 -13.03 2.69
N ARG A 50 12.79 -13.43 3.54
CA ARG A 50 11.37 -13.57 3.18
C ARG A 50 10.79 -12.18 2.94
N ASN A 51 9.85 -12.09 2.00
CA ASN A 51 9.09 -10.88 1.76
C ASN A 51 8.04 -10.69 2.86
N ILE A 52 7.84 -9.45 3.28
CA ILE A 52 6.63 -9.01 3.97
C ILE A 52 5.83 -8.23 2.93
N SER A 53 4.58 -8.64 2.70
CA SER A 53 3.62 -7.88 1.94
C SER A 53 2.84 -6.99 2.89
N ILE A 54 2.76 -5.71 2.56
CA ILE A 54 2.01 -4.71 3.28
C ILE A 54 0.77 -4.44 2.45
N ILE A 55 -0.42 -4.59 3.03
CA ILE A 55 -1.68 -4.18 2.40
C ILE A 55 -2.12 -2.92 3.12
N SER A 56 -2.41 -1.84 2.39
CA SER A 56 -2.84 -0.59 3.01
C SER A 56 -3.99 0.06 2.25
N ALA A 57 -4.84 0.74 3.02
CA ALA A 57 -5.85 1.66 2.52
C ALA A 57 -5.47 3.08 2.98
N ILE A 58 -5.39 4.03 2.06
CA ILE A 58 -5.06 5.44 2.37
C ILE A 58 -6.17 6.36 1.90
N SER A 59 -6.47 7.38 2.69
CA SER A 59 -7.28 8.53 2.28
C SER A 59 -6.38 9.73 2.02
N LEU A 60 -6.99 10.87 1.68
CA LEU A 60 -6.28 12.14 1.52
C LEU A 60 -5.51 12.56 2.78
N GLU A 61 -5.99 12.19 3.97
CA GLU A 61 -5.46 12.69 5.25
C GLU A 61 -4.58 11.68 5.99
N LYS A 62 -4.84 10.39 5.82
CA LYS A 62 -4.23 9.35 6.67
C LYS A 62 -4.23 7.97 6.04
N VAL A 63 -3.43 7.08 6.63
CA VAL A 63 -3.59 5.64 6.47
C VAL A 63 -4.86 5.21 7.22
N VAL A 64 -5.85 4.69 6.50
CA VAL A 64 -7.13 4.22 7.05
C VAL A 64 -6.94 2.86 7.73
N ALA A 65 -6.21 1.97 7.07
CA ALA A 65 -5.91 0.65 7.57
C ALA A 65 -4.62 0.11 6.95
N SER A 66 -3.91 -0.74 7.67
CA SER A 66 -2.74 -1.43 7.14
C SER A 66 -2.52 -2.75 7.87
N VAL A 67 -2.09 -3.78 7.14
CA VAL A 67 -1.68 -5.07 7.70
C VAL A 67 -0.38 -5.56 7.08
N ASN A 68 0.39 -6.31 7.86
CA ASN A 68 1.65 -6.91 7.44
C ASN A 68 1.51 -8.43 7.35
N ILE A 69 1.69 -8.99 6.16
CA ILE A 69 1.57 -10.42 5.88
C ILE A 69 2.94 -11.00 5.51
N TYR A 70 3.31 -12.11 6.15
CA TYR A 70 4.54 -12.82 5.81
C TYR A 70 4.36 -13.61 4.51
N GLY A 71 5.05 -13.22 3.44
CA GLY A 71 5.00 -13.91 2.15
C GLY A 71 4.11 -13.20 1.14
N ALA A 72 3.45 -13.98 0.27
CA ALA A 72 2.54 -13.47 -0.74
C ALA A 72 1.14 -13.26 -0.15
N VAL A 73 0.36 -12.40 -0.80
CA VAL A 73 -1.06 -12.14 -0.50
C VAL A 73 -1.88 -12.87 -1.56
N ASP A 74 -2.94 -13.54 -1.13
CA ASP A 74 -3.95 -14.14 -1.99
C ASP A 74 -5.27 -13.37 -1.88
N ALA A 75 -6.23 -13.71 -2.76
CA ALA A 75 -7.53 -13.04 -2.82
C ALA A 75 -8.29 -13.10 -1.48
N VAL A 76 -8.24 -14.25 -0.80
CA VAL A 76 -8.94 -14.46 0.49
C VAL A 76 -8.37 -13.56 1.58
N THR A 77 -7.04 -13.42 1.64
CA THR A 77 -6.36 -12.55 2.60
C THR A 77 -6.68 -11.08 2.31
N PHE A 78 -6.68 -10.69 1.04
CA PHE A 78 -7.01 -9.33 0.62
C PHE A 78 -8.47 -8.95 0.93
N GLU A 79 -9.40 -9.85 0.61
CA GLU A 79 -10.81 -9.71 0.97
C GLU A 79 -10.98 -9.61 2.49
N GLY A 80 -10.32 -10.48 3.26
CA GLY A 80 -10.34 -10.43 4.71
C GLY A 80 -9.83 -9.09 5.26
N PHE A 81 -8.83 -8.48 4.63
CA PHE A 81 -8.35 -7.14 4.96
C PHE A 81 -9.43 -6.08 4.71
N ILE A 82 -10.08 -6.07 3.55
CA ILE A 82 -11.14 -5.10 3.26
C ILE A 82 -12.26 -5.24 4.29
N LEU A 83 -12.74 -6.46 4.52
CA LEU A 83 -13.91 -6.69 5.37
C LEU A 83 -13.66 -6.39 6.84
N LYS A 84 -12.48 -6.72 7.36
CA LYS A 84 -12.17 -6.59 8.79
C LYS A 84 -11.52 -5.26 9.16
N GLU A 85 -10.70 -4.72 8.27
CA GLU A 85 -9.84 -3.58 8.60
C GLU A 85 -10.29 -2.28 7.94
N VAL A 86 -10.90 -2.35 6.75
CA VAL A 86 -11.31 -1.17 5.98
C VAL A 86 -12.78 -0.84 6.21
N LEU A 87 -13.69 -1.79 5.99
CA LEU A 87 -15.15 -1.58 6.11
C LEU A 87 -15.58 -0.93 7.43
N PRO A 88 -15.06 -1.30 8.62
CA PRO A 88 -15.49 -0.66 9.86
C PRO A 88 -15.10 0.83 9.98
N LYS A 89 -14.29 1.35 9.07
CA LYS A 89 -13.71 2.71 9.11
C LYS A 89 -14.19 3.60 7.98
N ILE A 90 -14.91 3.07 6.99
CA ILE A 90 -15.47 3.85 5.89
C ILE A 90 -16.81 4.47 6.29
N LYS A 91 -17.26 5.45 5.51
CA LYS A 91 -18.50 6.17 5.70
C LYS A 91 -19.34 6.12 4.43
N GLU A 92 -20.64 6.40 4.58
CA GLU A 92 -21.54 6.60 3.44
C GLU A 92 -20.94 7.61 2.44
N GLY A 93 -20.96 7.23 1.16
CA GLY A 93 -20.40 7.99 0.06
C GLY A 93 -18.88 7.89 -0.13
N ASP A 94 -18.14 7.18 0.75
CA ASP A 94 -16.74 6.89 0.50
C ASP A 94 -16.60 5.95 -0.72
N CYS A 95 -15.50 6.10 -1.45
CA CYS A 95 -15.23 5.36 -2.67
C CYS A 95 -13.88 4.66 -2.54
N LEU A 96 -13.90 3.33 -2.61
CA LEU A 96 -12.71 2.48 -2.56
C LEU A 96 -12.19 2.32 -3.98
N LEU A 97 -10.92 2.64 -4.19
CA LEU A 97 -10.21 2.55 -5.47
C LEU A 97 -9.07 1.55 -5.36
N MET A 98 -9.01 0.62 -6.31
CA MET A 98 -7.93 -0.37 -6.41
C MET A 98 -7.72 -0.74 -7.87
N ASP A 99 -6.55 -1.31 -8.20
CA ASP A 99 -6.33 -1.83 -9.55
C ASP A 99 -7.20 -3.07 -9.82
N ASN A 100 -7.19 -3.56 -11.06
CA ASN A 100 -7.98 -4.72 -11.48
C ASN A 100 -7.23 -6.06 -11.36
N ALA A 101 -6.24 -6.17 -10.46
CA ALA A 101 -5.56 -7.42 -10.21
C ALA A 101 -6.56 -8.51 -9.80
N LYS A 102 -6.30 -9.76 -10.19
CA LYS A 102 -7.22 -10.89 -9.92
C LYS A 102 -7.54 -11.07 -8.43
N ILE A 103 -6.61 -10.70 -7.54
CA ILE A 103 -6.78 -10.80 -6.10
C ILE A 103 -7.76 -9.75 -5.53
N HIS A 104 -8.08 -8.69 -6.29
CA HIS A 104 -9.01 -7.63 -5.90
C HIS A 104 -10.46 -7.91 -6.33
N LEU A 105 -10.67 -8.84 -7.27
CA LEU A 105 -11.96 -9.07 -7.91
C LEU A 105 -12.90 -10.00 -7.12
N GLY A 106 -12.84 -9.99 -5.79
CA GLY A 106 -13.73 -10.78 -4.95
C GLY A 106 -15.18 -10.34 -5.12
N GLU A 107 -16.07 -11.25 -5.54
CA GLU A 107 -17.49 -10.93 -5.80
C GLU A 107 -18.20 -10.40 -4.53
N MET A 108 -17.93 -11.01 -3.38
CA MET A 108 -18.54 -10.65 -2.09
C MET A 108 -18.10 -9.26 -1.60
N VAL A 109 -16.89 -8.79 -1.94
CA VAL A 109 -16.39 -7.47 -1.55
C VAL A 109 -17.27 -6.35 -2.10
N ARG A 110 -17.69 -6.46 -3.37
CA ARG A 110 -18.54 -5.46 -4.01
C ARG A 110 -19.89 -5.34 -3.31
N GLU A 111 -20.55 -6.47 -3.09
CA GLU A 111 -21.89 -6.51 -2.48
C GLU A 111 -21.91 -5.88 -1.09
N ILE A 112 -20.90 -6.17 -0.26
CA ILE A 112 -20.83 -5.65 1.10
C ILE A 112 -20.50 -4.14 1.09
N ILE A 113 -19.60 -3.68 0.21
CA ILE A 113 -19.30 -2.24 0.08
C ILE A 113 -20.57 -1.46 -0.31
N GLU A 114 -21.38 -2.01 -1.22
CA GLU A 114 -22.61 -1.38 -1.67
C GLU A 114 -23.70 -1.39 -0.56
N GLN A 115 -23.73 -2.39 0.32
CA GLN A 115 -24.59 -2.41 1.51
C GLN A 115 -24.26 -1.29 2.51
N GLU A 116 -22.97 -0.94 2.63
CA GLU A 116 -22.50 0.19 3.45
C GLU A 116 -22.68 1.56 2.75
N LYS A 117 -23.37 1.58 1.60
CA LYS A 117 -23.56 2.77 0.74
C LYS A 117 -22.24 3.45 0.34
N ALA A 118 -21.17 2.68 0.28
CA ALA A 118 -19.90 3.07 -0.32
C ALA A 118 -19.85 2.55 -1.77
N ARG A 119 -18.82 2.94 -2.52
CA ARG A 119 -18.64 2.52 -3.92
C ARG A 119 -17.30 1.83 -4.11
N LEU A 120 -17.27 0.79 -4.94
CA LEU A 120 -16.05 0.15 -5.40
C LEU A 120 -15.75 0.51 -6.86
N ILE A 121 -14.63 1.19 -7.08
CA ILE A 121 -14.18 1.65 -8.40
C ILE A 121 -12.84 0.98 -8.73
N TYR A 122 -12.77 0.34 -9.89
CA TYR A 122 -11.51 -0.22 -10.39
C TYR A 122 -10.78 0.78 -11.29
N LEU A 123 -9.46 0.90 -11.09
CA LEU A 123 -8.61 1.68 -11.97
C LEU A 123 -8.54 1.01 -13.36
N PRO A 124 -8.36 1.79 -14.44
CA PRO A 124 -8.06 1.23 -15.75
C PRO A 124 -6.76 0.39 -15.68
N PRO A 125 -6.64 -0.67 -16.50
CA PRO A 125 -5.44 -1.49 -16.54
C PRO A 125 -4.17 -0.64 -16.73
N TYR A 126 -3.10 -1.01 -16.02
CA TYR A 126 -1.78 -0.37 -16.14
C TYR A 126 -1.78 1.15 -15.94
N SER A 127 -2.66 1.67 -15.07
CA SER A 127 -2.77 3.11 -14.79
C SER A 127 -2.37 3.49 -13.35
N PRO A 128 -1.15 3.16 -12.89
CA PRO A 128 -0.70 3.45 -11.52
C PRO A 128 -0.65 4.96 -11.22
N GLU A 129 -0.52 5.81 -12.24
CA GLU A 129 -0.53 7.27 -12.11
C GLU A 129 -1.86 7.83 -11.57
N PHE A 130 -2.95 7.04 -11.64
CA PHE A 130 -4.24 7.41 -11.06
C PHE A 130 -4.38 6.98 -9.60
N SER A 131 -3.35 6.39 -9.01
CA SER A 131 -3.35 5.92 -7.62
C SER A 131 -2.27 6.62 -6.77
N PRO A 132 -2.65 7.57 -5.90
CA PRO A 132 -1.71 8.24 -4.99
C PRO A 132 -0.97 7.29 -4.05
N ILE A 133 -1.50 6.08 -3.82
CA ILE A 133 -0.85 5.08 -2.95
C ILE A 133 0.51 4.63 -3.48
N GLU A 134 0.76 4.73 -4.78
CA GLU A 134 2.07 4.45 -5.38
C GLU A 134 3.14 5.44 -4.91
N ASN A 135 2.76 6.72 -4.84
CA ASN A 135 3.63 7.76 -4.29
C ASN A 135 3.84 7.57 -2.78
N PHE A 136 2.81 7.14 -2.07
CA PHE A 136 2.90 6.77 -0.67
C PHE A 136 3.90 5.63 -0.44
N TRP A 137 3.83 4.55 -1.23
CA TRP A 137 4.79 3.45 -1.17
C TRP A 137 6.23 3.88 -1.43
N SER A 138 6.43 4.83 -2.34
CA SER A 138 7.74 5.42 -2.57
C SER A 138 8.32 6.07 -1.30
N LYS A 139 7.50 6.80 -0.53
CA LYS A 139 7.88 7.42 0.75
C LYS A 139 8.15 6.39 1.84
N VAL A 140 7.22 5.44 2.04
CA VAL A 140 7.38 4.35 3.02
C VAL A 140 8.69 3.61 2.75
N LYS A 141 8.93 3.16 1.51
CA LYS A 141 10.15 2.44 1.16
C LYS A 141 11.40 3.32 1.28
N ALA A 142 11.31 4.64 1.09
CA ALA A 142 12.45 5.54 1.30
C ALA A 142 12.86 5.63 2.79
N ILE A 143 11.88 5.64 3.70
CA ILE A 143 12.11 5.58 5.15
C ILE A 143 12.72 4.23 5.53
N LEU A 144 12.13 3.11 5.09
CA LEU A 144 12.64 1.77 5.36
C LEU A 144 14.08 1.57 4.86
N ARG A 145 14.40 2.05 3.65
CA ARG A 145 15.77 2.02 3.10
C ARG A 145 16.77 2.80 3.95
N LYS A 146 16.32 3.83 4.69
CA LYS A 146 17.14 4.61 5.63
C LYS A 146 17.37 3.81 6.92
N LEU A 147 16.31 3.21 7.47
CA LEU A 147 16.37 2.40 8.71
C LEU A 147 17.24 1.16 8.56
N LYS A 148 17.23 0.52 7.38
CA LYS A 148 18.08 -0.65 7.07
C LYS A 148 17.90 -1.78 8.09
N ALA A 149 16.66 -2.10 8.42
CA ALA A 149 16.31 -3.21 9.30
C ALA A 149 17.02 -4.51 8.92
N ARG A 150 17.44 -5.29 9.93
CA ARG A 150 18.17 -6.56 9.75
C ARG A 150 17.46 -7.75 10.40
N THR A 151 16.45 -7.48 11.22
CA THR A 151 15.51 -8.48 11.72
C THR A 151 14.10 -8.17 11.24
N TYR A 152 13.20 -9.16 11.24
CA TYR A 152 11.80 -8.93 10.89
C TYR A 152 11.09 -8.04 11.92
N LYS A 153 11.51 -8.12 13.19
CA LYS A 153 11.02 -7.23 14.25
C LYS A 153 11.30 -5.77 13.91
N ASP A 154 12.57 -5.42 13.64
CA ASP A 154 12.93 -4.03 13.29
C ASP A 154 12.27 -3.59 11.97
N LEU A 155 12.03 -4.54 11.06
CA LEU A 155 11.35 -4.24 9.80
C LEU A 155 9.88 -3.88 10.02
N ILE A 156 9.17 -4.63 10.88
CA ILE A 156 7.76 -4.35 11.24
C ILE A 156 7.65 -3.04 12.00
N GLU A 157 8.48 -2.81 13.02
CA GLU A 157 8.54 -1.54 13.74
C GLU A 157 8.85 -0.37 12.79
N GLY A 158 9.74 -0.59 11.82
CA GLY A 158 10.05 0.41 10.79
C GLY A 158 8.90 0.67 9.82
N ILE A 159 8.07 -0.34 9.52
CA ILE A 159 6.86 -0.18 8.71
C ILE A 159 5.86 0.67 9.48
N GLU A 160 5.58 0.33 10.74
CA GLU A 160 4.65 1.08 11.60
C GLU A 160 5.08 2.55 11.71
N LEU A 161 6.36 2.82 11.95
CA LEU A 161 6.90 4.18 11.98
C LEU A 161 6.72 4.94 10.66
N ALA A 162 6.82 4.24 9.53
CA ALA A 162 6.72 4.86 8.20
C ALA A 162 5.28 5.15 7.77
N MET A 163 4.28 4.66 8.52
CA MET A 163 2.85 4.83 8.27
C MET A 163 2.21 5.97 9.10
N LEU A 164 2.98 6.58 10.00
CA LEU A 164 2.61 7.76 10.80
C LEU A 164 2.86 9.06 10.04
#